data_AF-A0AA38H5E0-F1
#
_entry.id   AF-A0AA38H5E0-F1
#
_cell.length_a   1.000
_cell.length_b   1.000
_cell.length_c   1.000
_cell.angle_alpha   90.00
_cell.angle_beta   90.00
_cell.angle_gamma   90.00
#
_symmetry.space_group_name_H-M   'P 1'
#
loop_
_entity.id
_entity.type
_entity.pdbx_description
1 polymer ?
#
loop_
_entity_poly.entity_id
_entity_poly.type
_entity_poly.pdbx_seq_one_letter_code
_entity_poly.pdbx_strand_id
1 'polypeptide(L)'
;RRLATLSLHAARDRMEALSVVRTSTAPTIQVGDRVLLSSQHVATTRPIKKLDDKFIGPYTVTEQTGSHNFRLAIPGKNIHNVFHVDRLRPYVDPSTFPGRTPLARPPPVIASSNEYEVSRILDCRRKKGKAVKYFVEWKGYGSEDRQW
;
A
#
# COMPACT_ATOMS: atom_id res chain seq x y z
N ARG A 1 18.70 1.54 -49.35
CA ARG A 1 19.29 1.88 -48.02
C ARG A 1 18.65 3.10 -47.33
N ARG A 2 18.16 4.14 -48.03
CA ARG A 2 17.59 5.36 -47.41
C ARG A 2 16.18 5.22 -46.76
N LEU A 3 15.37 4.25 -47.20
CA LEU A 3 14.01 4.06 -46.67
C LEU A 3 14.01 3.44 -45.26
N ALA A 4 14.98 2.58 -44.96
CA ALA A 4 15.08 1.91 -43.66
C ALA A 4 15.51 2.87 -42.52
N THR A 5 16.30 3.88 -42.83
CA THR A 5 16.72 4.89 -41.85
C THR A 5 15.59 5.88 -41.52
N LEU A 6 14.70 6.16 -42.48
CA LEU A 6 13.53 7.02 -42.26
C LEU A 6 12.48 6.32 -41.37
N SER A 7 12.26 5.02 -41.56
CA SER A 7 11.33 4.27 -40.71
C SER A 7 11.83 4.12 -39.27
N LEU A 8 13.14 3.96 -39.06
CA LEU A 8 13.74 3.92 -37.73
C LEU A 8 13.65 5.26 -36.99
N HIS A 9 13.90 6.39 -37.68
CA HIS A 9 13.73 7.71 -37.07
C HIS A 9 12.25 7.98 -36.75
N ALA A 10 11.33 7.70 -37.68
CA ALA A 10 9.90 7.87 -37.41
C ALA A 10 9.40 6.97 -36.26
N ALA A 11 9.95 5.76 -36.11
CA ALA A 11 9.64 4.91 -34.97
C ALA A 11 10.17 5.49 -33.65
N ARG A 12 11.39 6.05 -33.65
CA ARG A 12 11.98 6.74 -32.50
C ARG A 12 11.16 7.95 -32.08
N ASP A 13 10.80 8.82 -33.02
CA ASP A 13 10.02 10.04 -32.76
C ASP A 13 8.63 9.72 -32.20
N ARG A 14 7.98 8.67 -32.72
CA ARG A 14 6.70 8.16 -32.16
C ARG A 14 6.87 7.65 -30.73
N MET A 15 7.95 6.92 -30.44
CA MET A 15 8.22 6.37 -29.11
C MET A 15 8.51 7.49 -28.10
N GLU A 16 9.24 8.52 -28.53
CA GLU A 16 9.51 9.74 -27.75
C GLU A 16 8.23 10.52 -27.46
N ALA A 17 7.40 10.78 -28.48
CA ALA A 17 6.12 11.46 -28.32
C ALA A 17 5.17 10.72 -27.34
N LEU A 18 5.12 9.39 -27.41
CA LEU A 18 4.33 8.58 -26.48
C LEU A 18 4.89 8.57 -25.04
N SER A 19 6.19 8.78 -24.87
CA SER A 19 6.83 8.85 -23.54
C SER A 19 6.43 10.14 -22.82
N VAL A 20 6.53 11.29 -23.49
CA VAL A 20 6.24 12.62 -22.92
C VAL A 20 4.77 12.75 -22.50
N VAL A 21 3.84 12.22 -23.30
CA VAL A 21 2.39 12.27 -23.00
C VAL A 21 2.02 11.40 -21.78
N ARG A 22 2.82 10.37 -21.47
CA ARG A 22 2.56 9.42 -20.37
C ARG A 22 3.28 9.77 -19.08
N THR A 23 4.34 10.57 -19.13
CA THR A 23 5.06 11.06 -17.96
C THR A 23 4.53 12.42 -17.53
N SER A 24 3.71 12.46 -16.48
CA SER A 24 3.56 13.70 -15.70
C SER A 24 4.94 14.11 -15.18
N THR A 25 5.28 15.41 -15.25
CA THR A 25 6.55 15.95 -14.76
C THR A 25 6.91 15.36 -13.41
N ALA A 26 8.07 14.70 -13.32
CA ALA A 26 8.49 14.05 -12.09
C ALA A 26 8.55 15.09 -10.97
N PRO A 27 7.93 14.84 -9.80
CA PRO A 27 8.04 15.76 -8.68
C PRO A 27 9.52 15.89 -8.28
N THR A 28 9.97 17.13 -8.06
CA THR A 28 11.33 17.41 -7.60
C THR A 28 11.46 16.93 -6.16
N ILE A 29 11.98 15.71 -5.97
CA ILE A 29 12.28 15.13 -4.66
C ILE A 29 13.75 15.44 -4.33
N GLN A 30 14.01 15.94 -3.13
CA GLN A 30 15.36 16.20 -2.65
C GLN A 30 15.76 15.27 -1.49
N VAL A 31 17.07 15.23 -1.21
CA VAL A 31 17.61 14.54 -0.04
C VAL A 31 17.09 15.22 1.23
N GLY A 32 16.58 14.44 2.17
CA GLY A 32 15.93 14.92 3.39
C GLY A 32 14.40 14.94 3.33
N ASP A 33 13.80 14.92 2.14
CA ASP A 33 12.35 14.88 1.99
C ASP A 33 11.75 13.58 2.52
N ARG A 34 10.50 13.68 3.01
CA ARG A 34 9.69 12.51 3.33
C ARG A 34 8.89 12.10 2.10
N VAL A 35 8.95 10.81 1.77
CA VAL A 35 8.26 10.23 0.62
C VAL A 35 7.51 8.96 1.00
N LEU A 36 6.40 8.75 0.33
CA LEU A 36 5.64 7.51 0.37
C LEU A 36 6.17 6.55 -0.71
N LEU A 37 6.39 5.29 -0.36
CA LEU A 37 6.86 4.25 -1.29
C LEU A 37 5.69 3.40 -1.79
N SER A 38 5.61 3.15 -3.10
CA SER A 38 4.61 2.27 -3.70
C SER A 38 4.74 0.82 -3.20
N SER A 39 3.62 0.21 -2.79
CA SER A 39 3.58 -1.17 -2.29
C SER A 39 3.45 -2.24 -3.38
N GLN A 40 3.42 -1.87 -4.67
CA GLN A 40 3.07 -2.80 -5.76
C GLN A 40 3.93 -4.08 -5.76
N HIS A 41 5.22 -3.96 -5.45
CA HIS A 41 6.18 -5.07 -5.36
C HIS A 41 6.82 -5.20 -3.96
N VAL A 42 6.15 -4.70 -2.93
CA VAL A 42 6.63 -4.78 -1.54
C VAL A 42 5.71 -5.70 -0.76
N ALA A 43 6.31 -6.64 -0.01
CA ALA A 43 5.57 -7.44 0.95
C ALA A 43 5.15 -6.56 2.14
N THR A 44 3.84 -6.55 2.41
CA THR A 44 3.20 -5.90 3.55
C THR A 44 2.65 -6.96 4.49
N THR A 45 2.28 -6.55 5.70
CA THR A 45 1.75 -7.45 6.73
C THR A 45 0.30 -7.88 6.44
N ARG A 46 -0.39 -7.23 5.50
CA ARG A 46 -1.80 -7.49 5.23
C ARG A 46 -1.98 -8.81 4.47
N PRO A 47 -3.02 -9.61 4.81
CA PRO A 47 -3.21 -10.93 4.21
C PRO A 47 -3.75 -10.89 2.76
N ILE A 48 -4.36 -9.77 2.33
CA ILE A 48 -5.02 -9.64 1.02
C ILE A 48 -4.54 -8.37 0.30
N LYS A 49 -3.94 -8.55 -0.88
CA LYS A 49 -3.37 -7.45 -1.69
C LYS A 49 -4.39 -6.41 -2.16
N LYS A 50 -5.66 -6.79 -2.35
CA LYS A 50 -6.74 -5.87 -2.74
C LYS A 50 -7.08 -4.85 -1.65
N LEU A 51 -6.89 -5.22 -0.38
CA LEU A 51 -7.15 -4.38 0.80
C LEU A 51 -5.85 -3.82 1.38
N ASP A 52 -4.77 -3.89 0.61
CA ASP A 52 -3.47 -3.43 1.03
C ASP A 52 -3.27 -1.94 0.75
N ASP A 53 -2.45 -1.32 1.56
CA ASP A 53 -2.15 0.10 1.42
C ASP A 53 -1.31 0.29 0.16
N LYS A 54 -1.79 1.10 -0.80
CA LYS A 54 -1.10 1.32 -2.10
C LYS A 54 0.28 1.95 -1.95
N PHE A 55 0.46 2.69 -0.86
CA PHE A 55 1.70 3.36 -0.50
C PHE A 55 1.99 3.13 0.97
N ILE A 56 3.26 2.91 1.30
CA ILE A 56 3.73 2.59 2.65
C ILE A 56 4.70 3.63 3.17
N GLY A 57 4.52 3.98 4.44
CA GLY A 57 5.39 4.82 5.27
C GLY A 57 5.61 6.24 4.73
N PRO A 58 5.83 7.24 5.57
CA PRO A 58 6.77 8.29 5.21
C PRO A 58 8.18 7.77 5.47
N TYR A 59 8.96 7.58 4.42
CA TYR A 59 10.39 7.28 4.50
C TYR A 59 11.20 8.50 4.13
N THR A 60 12.32 8.72 4.81
CA THR A 60 13.22 9.84 4.51
C THR A 60 14.16 9.46 3.36
N VAL A 61 14.32 10.36 2.40
CA VAL A 61 15.33 10.24 1.34
C VAL A 61 16.71 10.54 1.93
N THR A 62 17.61 9.58 1.85
CA THR A 62 18.98 9.68 2.39
C THR A 62 20.00 10.15 1.35
N GLU A 63 19.81 9.77 0.09
CA GLU A 63 20.78 10.00 -0.97
C GLU A 63 20.09 9.94 -2.34
N GLN A 64 20.57 10.72 -3.30
CA GLN A 64 20.22 10.58 -4.71
C GLN A 64 21.34 9.83 -5.43
N THR A 65 21.16 8.52 -5.64
CA THR A 65 22.17 7.65 -6.26
C THR A 65 22.29 7.86 -7.78
N GLY A 66 21.28 8.45 -8.42
CA GLY A 66 21.32 8.83 -9.84
C GLY A 66 20.21 9.80 -10.22
N SER A 67 20.13 10.15 -11.50
CA SER A 67 19.17 11.15 -12.00
C SER A 67 17.71 10.90 -11.58
N HIS A 68 17.31 9.62 -11.46
CA HIS A 68 15.93 9.24 -11.13
C HIS A 68 15.84 8.21 -9.99
N ASN A 69 16.95 7.93 -9.30
CA ASN A 69 17.01 6.88 -8.28
C ASN A 69 17.38 7.48 -6.93
N PHE A 70 16.59 7.17 -5.91
CA PHE A 70 16.73 7.69 -4.55
C PHE A 70 16.84 6.55 -3.55
N ARG A 71 17.70 6.75 -2.55
CA ARG A 71 17.89 5.83 -1.44
C ARG A 71 17.05 6.25 -0.25
N LEU A 72 16.26 5.34 0.30
CA LEU A 72 15.35 5.59 1.41
C LEU A 72 15.85 4.96 2.73
N ALA A 73 15.63 5.65 3.84
CA ALA A 73 15.80 5.08 5.18
C ALA A 73 14.59 4.20 5.54
N ILE A 74 14.67 2.91 5.22
CA ILE A 74 13.63 1.92 5.53
C ILE A 74 14.08 1.05 6.72
N PRO A 75 13.44 1.14 7.89
CA PRO A 75 13.77 0.32 9.04
C PRO A 75 13.26 -1.12 8.89
N GLY A 76 14.09 -2.11 9.23
CA GLY A 76 13.66 -3.47 9.57
C GLY A 76 13.04 -4.30 8.44
N LYS A 77 13.19 -3.89 7.18
CA LYS A 77 12.71 -4.68 6.03
C LYS A 77 13.86 -5.09 5.12
N ASN A 78 13.91 -6.37 4.74
CA ASN A 78 14.82 -6.90 3.72
C ASN A 78 14.37 -6.51 2.31
N ILE A 79 14.26 -5.21 2.05
CA ILE A 79 13.90 -4.65 0.74
C ILE A 79 15.06 -3.77 0.30
N HIS A 80 15.43 -3.85 -0.97
CA HIS A 80 16.41 -2.93 -1.55
C HIS A 80 15.98 -1.48 -1.31
N ASN A 81 16.90 -0.67 -0.78
CA ASN A 81 16.58 0.68 -0.33
C ASN A 81 16.68 1.76 -1.42
N VAL A 82 17.00 1.38 -2.67
CA VAL A 82 17.10 2.30 -3.81
C VAL A 82 15.91 2.12 -4.74
N PHE A 83 15.20 3.20 -5.03
CA PHE A 83 13.97 3.19 -5.83
C PHE A 83 13.96 4.29 -6.90
N HIS A 84 13.33 3.97 -8.03
CA HIS A 84 13.05 4.94 -9.08
C HIS A 84 12.00 5.96 -8.65
N VAL A 85 12.07 7.20 -9.15
CA VAL A 85 11.17 8.32 -8.82
C VAL A 85 9.68 7.97 -9.01
N ASP A 86 9.34 7.14 -10.01
CA ASP A 86 7.95 6.71 -10.26
C ASP A 86 7.34 5.87 -9.12
N ARG A 87 8.19 5.28 -8.27
CA ARG A 87 7.76 4.50 -7.10
C ARG A 87 7.57 5.37 -5.87
N LEU A 88 7.93 6.64 -5.95
CA LEU A 88 7.92 7.58 -4.84
C LEU A 88 6.80 8.60 -5.03
N ARG A 89 6.17 8.99 -3.93
CA ARG A 89 5.30 10.17 -3.89
C ARG A 89 5.75 11.09 -2.77
N PRO A 90 5.79 12.41 -2.98
CA PRO A 90 6.01 13.35 -1.89
C PRO A 90 5.01 13.11 -0.75
N TYR A 91 5.49 13.06 0.48
CA TYR A 91 4.64 12.99 1.65
C TYR A 91 4.12 14.39 1.97
N VAL A 92 2.80 14.55 2.07
CA VAL A 92 2.17 15.78 2.54
C VAL A 92 1.68 15.53 3.96
N ASP A 93 2.12 16.37 4.88
CA ASP A 93 1.74 16.23 6.28
C ASP A 93 0.22 16.49 6.44
N PRO A 94 -0.52 15.61 7.15
CA PRO A 94 -1.94 15.81 7.41
C PRO A 94 -2.26 17.17 8.06
N SER A 95 -1.34 17.74 8.85
CA SER A 95 -1.47 19.07 9.46
C SER A 95 -1.55 20.21 8.44
N THR A 96 -1.09 19.99 7.20
CA THR A 96 -1.13 20.99 6.13
C THR A 96 -2.56 21.35 5.71
N PHE A 97 -3.54 20.47 5.99
CA PHE A 97 -4.95 20.70 5.68
C PHE A 97 -5.78 20.86 6.95
N PRO A 98 -5.81 22.06 7.57
CA PRO A 98 -6.63 22.31 8.74
C PRO A 98 -8.10 21.99 8.44
N GLY A 99 -8.75 21.20 9.30
CA GLY A 99 -10.14 20.73 9.12
C GLY A 99 -10.29 19.34 8.50
N ARG A 100 -9.22 18.73 7.99
CA ARG A 100 -9.21 17.30 7.62
C ARG A 100 -8.76 16.43 8.79
N THR A 101 -9.51 16.48 9.89
CA THR A 101 -9.29 15.53 10.99
C THR A 101 -9.77 14.15 10.53
N PRO A 102 -8.98 13.07 10.67
CA PRO A 102 -9.47 11.73 10.40
C PRO A 102 -10.73 11.49 11.23
N LEU A 103 -11.87 11.26 10.58
CA LEU A 103 -13.10 10.93 11.29
C LEU A 103 -12.82 9.65 12.09
N ALA A 104 -13.02 9.72 13.41
CA ALA A 104 -13.03 8.52 14.23
C ALA A 104 -14.05 7.55 13.63
N ARG A 105 -13.64 6.29 13.43
CA ARG A 105 -14.58 5.27 12.96
C ARG A 105 -15.76 5.25 13.94
N PRO A 106 -17.01 5.36 13.48
CA PRO A 106 -18.15 5.25 14.38
C PRO A 106 -18.08 3.91 15.11
N PRO A 107 -18.47 3.87 16.40
CA PRO A 107 -18.56 2.60 17.12
C PRO A 107 -19.46 1.62 16.35
N PRO A 108 -19.19 0.31 16.43
CA PRO A 108 -20.04 -0.68 15.80
C PRO A 108 -21.48 -0.50 16.27
N VAL A 109 -22.42 -0.41 15.33
CA VAL A 109 -23.85 -0.40 15.62
C VAL A 109 -24.27 -1.85 15.89
N ILE A 110 -24.52 -2.18 17.14
CA ILE A 110 -25.02 -3.50 17.55
C ILE A 110 -26.49 -3.56 17.13
N ALA A 111 -26.83 -4.37 16.13
CA ALA A 111 -28.22 -4.52 15.71
C ALA A 111 -28.92 -5.41 16.74
N SER A 112 -29.94 -4.86 17.40
CA SER A 112 -30.68 -5.54 18.45
C SER A 112 -31.50 -6.70 17.88
N SER A 113 -30.92 -7.90 17.80
CA SER A 113 -31.69 -9.11 18.12
C SER A 113 -30.87 -10.30 18.62
N ASN A 114 -29.65 -10.59 18.15
CA ASN A 114 -28.93 -11.81 18.55
C ASN A 114 -27.39 -11.71 18.41
N GLU A 115 -26.80 -10.59 18.78
CA GLU A 115 -25.34 -10.42 18.78
C GLU A 115 -24.77 -10.75 20.17
N TYR A 116 -23.81 -11.68 20.23
CA TYR A 116 -23.13 -12.09 21.46
C TYR A 116 -21.69 -11.57 21.46
N GLU A 117 -21.23 -11.06 22.60
CA GLU A 117 -19.85 -10.60 22.74
C GLU A 117 -18.90 -11.80 22.83
N VAL A 118 -17.90 -11.84 21.94
CA VAL A 118 -16.88 -12.89 21.95
C VAL A 118 -15.83 -12.57 23.02
N SER A 119 -15.59 -13.50 23.93
CA SER A 119 -14.48 -13.41 24.88
C SER A 119 -13.16 -13.80 24.22
N ARG A 120 -13.14 -14.98 23.57
CA ARG A 120 -11.94 -15.51 22.92
C ARG A 120 -12.28 -16.41 21.73
N ILE A 121 -11.42 -16.39 20.71
CA ILE A 121 -11.42 -17.38 19.63
C ILE A 121 -10.44 -18.48 20.02
N LEU A 122 -10.93 -19.71 20.17
CA LEU A 122 -10.16 -20.87 20.60
C LEU A 122 -9.53 -21.62 19.42
N ASP A 123 -10.21 -21.68 18.28
CA ASP A 123 -9.72 -22.37 17.08
C ASP A 123 -10.28 -21.74 15.79
N CYS A 124 -9.60 -21.94 14.66
CA CYS A 124 -10.07 -21.55 13.33
C CYS A 124 -9.86 -22.66 12.30
N ARG A 125 -10.89 -22.94 11.49
CA ARG A 125 -10.80 -23.94 10.40
C ARG A 125 -11.31 -23.39 9.08
N ARG A 126 -10.62 -23.76 8.00
CA ARG A 126 -10.99 -23.39 6.63
C ARG A 126 -10.98 -24.61 5.72
N LYS A 127 -12.10 -24.88 5.05
CA LYS A 127 -12.20 -25.91 3.99
C LYS A 127 -12.20 -25.23 2.62
N LYS A 128 -11.54 -25.84 1.62
CA LYS A 128 -11.47 -25.31 0.25
C LYS A 128 -12.89 -25.08 -0.29
N GLY A 129 -13.18 -23.86 -0.75
CA GLY A 129 -14.50 -23.47 -1.26
C GLY A 129 -15.57 -23.17 -0.21
N LYS A 130 -15.25 -23.14 1.10
CA LYS A 130 -16.18 -22.77 2.18
C LYS A 130 -15.67 -21.60 3.01
N ALA A 131 -16.58 -20.91 3.68
CA ALA A 131 -16.25 -19.85 4.64
C ALA A 131 -15.41 -20.40 5.80
N VAL A 132 -14.60 -19.52 6.40
CA VAL A 132 -13.84 -19.82 7.63
C VAL A 132 -14.82 -19.95 8.78
N LYS A 133 -14.65 -20.99 9.61
CA LYS A 133 -15.40 -21.19 10.85
C LYS A 133 -14.48 -20.98 12.05
N TYR A 134 -15.01 -20.40 13.12
CA TYR A 134 -14.29 -20.08 14.34
C TYR A 134 -14.93 -20.82 15.51
N PHE A 135 -14.12 -21.46 16.35
CA PHE A 135 -14.59 -21.98 17.63
C PHE A 135 -14.52 -20.86 18.66
N VAL A 136 -15.68 -20.43 19.15
CA VAL A 136 -15.88 -19.20 19.90
C VAL A 136 -16.23 -19.50 21.36
N GLU A 137 -15.57 -18.80 22.27
CA GLU A 137 -15.95 -18.68 23.67
C GLU A 137 -16.67 -17.35 23.88
N TRP A 138 -17.90 -17.43 24.38
CA TRP A 138 -18.77 -16.28 24.60
C TRP A 138 -18.50 -15.64 25.97
N LYS A 139 -18.54 -14.31 26.02
CA LYS A 139 -18.34 -13.58 27.27
C LYS A 139 -19.54 -13.74 28.18
N GLY A 140 -19.31 -14.16 29.43
CA GLY A 140 -20.37 -14.37 30.44
C GLY A 140 -21.04 -15.74 30.40
N TYR A 141 -20.56 -16.65 29.54
CA TYR A 141 -21.05 -18.03 29.42
C TYR A 141 -19.94 -19.03 29.77
N GLY A 142 -20.34 -20.24 30.16
CA GLY A 142 -19.40 -21.29 30.53
C GLY A 142 -18.77 -21.99 29.33
N SER A 143 -17.86 -22.94 29.60
CA SER A 143 -17.19 -23.72 28.56
C SER A 143 -18.13 -24.61 27.74
N GLU A 144 -19.31 -24.91 28.30
CA GLU A 144 -20.39 -25.67 27.73
C GLU A 144 -21.07 -24.97 26.54
N ASP A 145 -21.05 -23.64 26.52
CA ASP A 145 -21.70 -22.83 25.48
C ASP A 145 -20.80 -22.55 24.28
N ARG A 146 -19.58 -23.12 24.24
CA ARG A 146 -18.63 -22.92 23.14
C ARG A 146 -19.15 -23.52 21.85
N GLN A 147 -19.13 -22.74 20.77
CA GLN A 147 -19.72 -23.11 19.48
C GLN A 147 -18.78 -22.88 18.29
N TRP A 148 -19.02 -23.60 17.19
CA TRP A 148 -18.21 -23.66 15.95
C TRP A 148 -18.77 -22.87 14.76
#